data_AF-A0A496RR87-F1
#
_entry.id   AF-A0A496RR87-F1
#
_cell.length_a   1.000
_cell.length_b   1.000
_cell.length_c   1.000
_cell.angle_alpha   90.00
_cell.angle_beta   90.00
_cell.angle_gamma   90.00
#
_symmetry.space_group_name_H-M   'P 1'
#
loop_
_entity.id
_entity.type
_entity.pdbx_description
1 polymer ?
#
loop_
_entity_poly.entity_id
_entity_poly.type
_entity_poly.pdbx_seq_one_letter_code
_entity_poly.pdbx_strand_id
1 'polypeptide(L)'
;MLETEVYDFEQPERVSKDAMRGISLLYENFARILSSDLTTYLRSIIEISLDNVRQLTYNKFAAELANPGFFNVFELQSIEGKAVLEISLNIVFSLIDRLLGGTGSADIAYRELTEIEQKVLGTIIDKVVIALKNTWQPVAPIVFKPLAQETNPQFVRIVPPNEFVVVVDCRVGVGGQTGVLKVVVPVLSLEPVLNKLNIEQKNHKQQIDKKAMIEMGKKLQTIIVPLNAFFSSAKITLQQILEMKEGDIIKLPMGMNNPVNVAVKGKIKFYGRIGVKDNSRAVQIVECR
;
A
#
# COMPACT_ATOMS: atom_id res chain seq x y z
N MET A 1 24.76 -3.48 -5.28
CA MET A 1 25.17 -2.64 -4.13
C MET A 1 24.03 -2.73 -3.12
N LEU A 2 24.25 -3.40 -2.00
CA LEU A 2 23.34 -3.33 -0.86
C LEU A 2 23.75 -2.08 -0.07
N GLU A 3 22.93 -1.04 -0.08
CA GLU A 3 23.13 0.12 0.79
C GLU A 3 23.02 -0.34 2.23
N THR A 4 24.13 -0.20 2.95
CA THR A 4 24.20 -0.45 4.39
C THR A 4 23.89 0.86 5.08
N GLU A 5 22.68 0.98 5.62
CA GLU A 5 22.36 2.09 6.53
C GLU A 5 23.21 1.95 7.80
N VAL A 6 23.96 3.02 8.11
CA VAL A 6 24.79 3.12 9.31
C VAL A 6 23.87 3.10 10.53
N TYR A 7 23.97 2.04 11.34
CA TYR A 7 23.23 1.89 12.58
C TYR A 7 23.87 2.76 13.67
N ASP A 8 23.16 3.79 14.13
CA ASP A 8 23.61 4.71 15.17
C ASP A 8 23.37 4.09 16.57
N PHE A 9 24.45 3.73 17.26
CA PHE A 9 24.40 3.10 18.59
C PHE A 9 24.11 4.10 19.73
N GLU A 10 24.10 5.41 19.47
CA GLU A 10 23.87 6.43 20.50
C GLU A 10 22.37 6.65 20.81
N GLN A 11 21.45 6.16 19.97
CA GLN A 11 20.01 6.23 20.17
C GLN A 11 19.36 4.87 19.86
N PRO A 12 19.20 3.96 20.84
CA PRO A 12 18.52 2.70 20.59
C PRO A 12 17.10 2.96 20.07
N GLU A 13 16.80 2.47 18.87
CA GLU A 13 15.47 2.53 18.28
C GLU A 13 14.46 1.86 19.22
N ARG A 14 13.59 2.65 19.88
CA ARG A 14 12.60 2.12 20.83
C ARG A 14 11.48 1.35 20.14
N VAL A 15 11.17 1.71 18.90
CA VAL A 15 10.23 1.00 18.05
C VAL A 15 10.99 0.18 17.01
N SER A 16 10.72 -1.13 16.95
CA SER A 16 11.33 -2.00 15.94
C SER A 16 10.97 -1.58 14.51
N LYS A 17 11.87 -1.85 13.55
CA LYS A 17 11.64 -1.54 12.12
C LYS A 17 10.35 -2.17 11.57
N ASP A 18 9.98 -3.37 12.01
CA ASP A 18 8.73 -4.01 11.58
C ASP A 18 7.49 -3.29 12.13
N ALA A 19 7.53 -2.86 13.40
CA ALA A 19 6.46 -2.07 13.98
C ALA A 19 6.33 -0.69 13.29
N MET A 20 7.44 -0.05 12.94
CA MET A 20 7.43 1.20 12.14
C MET A 20 6.75 1.01 10.79
N ARG A 21 7.07 -0.08 10.07
CA ARG A 21 6.35 -0.46 8.84
C ARG A 21 4.86 -0.68 9.09
N GLY A 22 4.49 -1.18 10.27
CA GLY A 22 3.10 -1.44 10.65
C GLY A 22 2.33 -0.15 10.78
N ILE A 23 2.95 0.82 11.45
CA ILE A 23 2.47 2.18 11.57
C ILE A 23 2.39 2.83 10.19
N SER A 24 3.38 2.68 9.30
CA SER A 24 3.30 3.21 7.93
C SER A 24 2.08 2.71 7.17
N LEU A 25 1.87 1.39 7.11
CA LEU A 25 0.69 0.81 6.44
C LEU A 25 -0.63 1.28 7.06
N LEU A 26 -0.66 1.39 8.39
CA LEU A 26 -1.80 1.89 9.13
C LEU A 26 -2.12 3.34 8.71
N TYR A 27 -1.11 4.21 8.66
CA TYR A 27 -1.30 5.62 8.34
C TYR A 27 -1.42 5.92 6.84
N GLU A 28 -0.96 5.04 5.94
CA GLU A 28 -1.34 5.06 4.52
C GLU A 28 -2.86 4.87 4.36
N ASN A 29 -3.44 3.94 5.13
CA ASN A 29 -4.89 3.74 5.14
C ASN A 29 -5.62 4.94 5.73
N PHE A 30 -5.11 5.53 6.82
CA PHE A 30 -5.64 6.78 7.36
C PHE A 30 -5.66 7.90 6.32
N ALA A 31 -4.55 8.15 5.65
CA ALA A 31 -4.44 9.19 4.63
C ALA A 31 -5.50 9.00 3.53
N ARG A 32 -5.69 7.76 3.07
CA ARG A 32 -6.72 7.40 2.08
C ARG A 32 -8.15 7.64 2.59
N ILE A 33 -8.46 7.18 3.80
CA ILE A 33 -9.79 7.36 4.42
C ILE A 33 -10.09 8.85 4.57
N LEU A 34 -9.15 9.61 5.14
CA LEU A 34 -9.32 11.04 5.39
C LEU A 34 -9.44 11.83 4.09
N SER A 35 -8.60 11.55 3.09
CA SER A 35 -8.66 12.16 1.75
C SER A 35 -10.04 11.95 1.12
N SER A 36 -10.57 10.72 1.14
CA SER A 36 -11.89 10.38 0.60
C SER A 36 -13.03 11.08 1.34
N ASP A 37 -12.98 11.10 2.67
CA ASP A 37 -14.04 11.69 3.51
C ASP A 37 -14.06 13.22 3.36
N LEU A 38 -12.89 13.87 3.44
CA LEU A 38 -12.78 15.32 3.25
C LEU A 38 -13.15 15.73 1.83
N THR A 39 -12.76 14.96 0.80
CA THR A 39 -13.15 15.23 -0.59
C THR A 39 -14.67 15.22 -0.75
N THR A 40 -15.32 14.23 -0.13
CA THR A 40 -16.78 14.09 -0.17
C THR A 40 -17.46 15.22 0.61
N TYR A 41 -16.94 15.56 1.78
CA TYR A 41 -17.52 16.56 2.67
C TYR A 41 -17.39 17.98 2.10
N LEU A 42 -16.20 18.34 1.60
CA LEU A 42 -15.89 19.67 1.08
C LEU A 42 -16.23 19.84 -0.41
N ARG A 43 -16.68 18.76 -1.08
CA ARG A 43 -17.00 18.74 -2.51
C ARG A 43 -15.87 19.31 -3.38
N SER A 44 -14.64 19.03 -2.97
CA SER A 44 -13.41 19.50 -3.61
C SER A 44 -12.36 18.41 -3.49
N ILE A 45 -11.49 18.26 -4.49
CA ILE A 45 -10.45 17.24 -4.46
C ILE A 45 -9.43 17.60 -3.38
N ILE A 46 -9.27 16.70 -2.40
CA ILE A 46 -8.31 16.81 -1.31
C ILE A 46 -7.42 15.58 -1.35
N GLU A 47 -6.16 15.78 -1.70
CA GLU A 47 -5.19 14.70 -1.80
C GLU A 47 -4.41 14.61 -0.49
N ILE A 48 -4.43 13.43 0.14
CA ILE A 48 -3.61 13.16 1.33
C ILE A 48 -2.83 11.88 1.07
N SER A 49 -1.52 11.96 1.23
CA SER A 49 -0.62 10.81 1.11
C SER A 49 0.36 10.78 2.27
N LEU A 50 0.70 9.56 2.72
CA LEU A 50 1.78 9.39 3.68
C LEU A 50 3.10 9.80 3.02
N ASP A 51 3.86 10.66 3.68
CA ASP A 51 5.19 11.08 3.24
C ASP A 51 6.27 10.30 4.01
N ASN A 52 6.20 10.31 5.34
CA ASN A 52 7.18 9.64 6.18
C ASN A 52 6.62 9.22 7.54
N VAL A 53 7.24 8.21 8.16
CA VAL A 53 7.02 7.84 9.56
C VAL A 53 8.37 7.74 10.25
N ARG A 54 8.59 8.58 11.27
CA ARG A 54 9.86 8.70 11.97
C ARG A 54 9.66 8.57 13.47
N GLN A 55 10.71 8.13 14.19
CA GLN A 55 10.77 8.22 15.64
C GLN A 55 11.82 9.26 16.04
N LEU A 56 11.50 10.11 17.00
CA LEU A 56 12.44 11.09 17.55
C LEU A 56 12.05 11.45 18.98
N THR A 57 12.96 12.10 19.71
CA THR A 57 12.64 12.66 21.02
C THR A 57 11.65 13.83 20.87
N TYR A 58 10.75 13.98 21.84
CA TYR A 58 9.76 15.06 21.84
C TYR A 58 10.38 16.45 21.70
N ASN A 59 11.54 16.70 22.31
CA ASN A 59 12.25 17.97 22.20
C ASN A 59 12.60 18.32 20.74
N LYS A 60 13.08 17.33 19.97
CA LYS A 60 13.39 17.50 18.54
C LYS A 60 12.12 17.82 17.75
N PHE A 61 11.00 17.16 18.06
CA PHE A 61 9.72 17.42 17.41
C PHE A 61 9.18 18.82 17.76
N ALA A 62 9.21 19.19 19.04
CA ALA A 62 8.75 20.49 19.51
C ALA A 62 9.53 21.66 18.88
N ALA A 63 10.81 21.45 18.57
CA ALA A 63 11.64 22.41 17.85
C ALA A 63 11.28 22.57 16.36
N GLU A 64 10.57 21.61 15.76
CA GLU A 64 10.07 21.68 14.37
C GLU A 64 8.72 22.42 14.26
N LEU A 65 8.06 22.74 15.37
CA LEU A 65 6.72 23.34 15.35
C LEU A 65 6.74 24.81 14.93
N ALA A 66 5.86 25.15 13.99
CA ALA A 66 5.64 26.53 13.58
C ALA A 66 5.03 27.35 14.73
N ASN A 67 5.34 28.66 14.75
CA ASN A 67 4.72 29.60 15.69
C ASN A 67 4.33 30.88 14.95
N PRO A 68 3.03 31.19 14.80
CA PRO A 68 1.88 30.40 15.26
C PRO A 68 1.70 29.11 14.43
N GLY A 69 1.03 28.13 15.02
CA GLY A 69 0.63 26.90 14.34
C GLY A 69 -0.83 26.54 14.64
N PHE A 70 -1.28 25.39 14.14
CA PHE A 70 -2.59 24.83 14.47
C PHE A 70 -2.39 23.42 15.01
N PHE A 71 -2.53 23.29 16.33
CA PHE A 71 -2.28 22.06 17.04
C PHE A 71 -3.55 21.60 17.76
N ASN A 72 -3.87 20.32 17.64
CA ASN A 72 -4.94 19.69 18.40
C ASN A 72 -4.35 18.61 19.28
N VAL A 73 -4.58 18.72 20.59
CA VAL A 73 -4.18 17.71 21.57
C VAL A 73 -5.37 16.79 21.80
N PHE A 74 -5.14 15.48 21.68
CA PHE A 74 -6.13 14.46 21.97
C PHE A 74 -5.73 13.67 23.21
N GLU A 75 -6.72 13.31 24.02
CA GLU A 75 -6.62 12.26 25.01
C GLU A 75 -6.92 10.91 24.34
N LEU A 76 -6.09 9.90 24.62
CA LEU A 76 -6.30 8.53 24.16
C LEU A 76 -7.03 7.78 25.28
N GLN A 77 -8.27 7.32 25.05
CA GLN A 77 -9.08 6.73 26.14
C GLN A 77 -8.83 5.23 26.36
N SER A 78 -8.33 4.52 25.35
CA SER A 78 -8.13 3.05 25.40
C SER A 78 -6.67 2.64 25.66
N ILE A 79 -5.77 3.61 25.63
CA ILE A 79 -4.34 3.51 25.92
C ILE A 79 -3.96 4.78 26.68
N GLU A 80 -3.16 4.69 27.73
CA GLU A 80 -2.79 5.88 28.49
C GLU A 80 -1.90 6.80 27.64
N GLY A 81 -2.28 8.08 27.59
CA GLY A 81 -1.46 9.13 27.00
C GLY A 81 -2.24 10.15 26.19
N LYS A 82 -1.48 11.05 25.56
CA LYS A 82 -1.99 12.11 24.70
C LYS A 82 -1.34 12.03 23.33
N ALA A 83 -2.06 12.42 22.30
CA ALA A 83 -1.54 12.57 20.94
C ALA A 83 -1.69 14.02 20.47
N VAL A 84 -0.92 14.39 19.45
CA VAL A 84 -1.01 15.71 18.80
C VAL A 84 -1.29 15.53 17.32
N LEU A 85 -2.18 16.36 16.78
CA LEU A 85 -2.31 16.61 15.35
C LEU A 85 -1.87 18.04 15.07
N GLU A 86 -0.99 18.19 14.09
CA GLU A 86 -0.54 19.48 13.57
C GLU A 86 -0.96 19.56 12.11
N ILE A 87 -1.47 20.72 11.69
CA ILE A 87 -1.77 20.99 10.29
C ILE A 87 -1.14 22.34 9.93
N SER A 88 -0.39 22.36 8.82
CA SER A 88 0.22 23.60 8.33
C SER A 88 -0.84 24.68 8.08
N LEU A 89 -0.58 25.91 8.53
CA LEU A 89 -1.57 27.00 8.48
C LEU A 89 -2.10 27.30 7.08
N ASN A 90 -1.26 27.16 6.05
CA ASN A 90 -1.70 27.34 4.66
C ASN A 90 -2.83 26.37 4.28
N ILE A 91 -2.74 25.10 4.70
CA ILE A 91 -3.80 24.11 4.51
C ILE A 91 -5.01 24.45 5.37
N VAL A 92 -4.80 24.89 6.62
CA VAL A 92 -5.89 25.30 7.51
C VAL A 92 -6.73 26.43 6.90
N PHE A 93 -6.09 27.48 6.39
CA PHE A 93 -6.80 28.59 5.73
C PHE A 93 -7.49 28.16 4.43
N SER A 94 -6.85 27.28 3.63
CA SER A 94 -7.52 26.68 2.46
C SER A 94 -8.76 25.86 2.83
N LEU A 95 -8.74 25.13 3.95
CA LEU A 95 -9.89 24.38 4.45
C LEU A 95 -11.00 25.31 4.95
N ILE A 96 -10.65 26.38 5.66
CA ILE A 96 -11.63 27.39 6.11
C ILE A 96 -12.32 28.03 4.91
N ASP A 97 -11.55 28.47 3.91
CA ASP A 97 -12.11 29.07 2.70
C ASP A 97 -13.09 28.11 2.02
N ARG A 98 -12.74 26.83 1.91
CA ARG A 98 -13.68 25.81 1.39
C ARG A 98 -14.93 25.64 2.25
N LEU A 99 -14.81 25.63 3.57
CA LEU A 99 -15.96 25.52 4.48
C LEU A 99 -16.89 26.73 4.39
N LEU A 100 -16.35 27.91 4.07
CA LEU A 100 -17.11 29.15 3.87
C LEU A 100 -17.60 29.35 2.43
N GLY A 101 -17.41 28.36 1.54
CA GLY A 101 -17.92 28.36 0.16
C GLY A 101 -16.96 28.89 -0.90
N GLY A 102 -15.70 29.16 -0.54
CA GLY A 102 -14.65 29.61 -1.44
C GLY A 102 -14.04 28.50 -2.32
N THR A 103 -12.98 28.85 -3.05
CA THR A 103 -12.28 27.96 -4.00
C THR A 103 -11.10 27.19 -3.37
N GLY A 104 -10.80 27.45 -2.10
CA GLY A 104 -9.64 26.91 -1.39
C GLY A 104 -8.34 27.65 -1.68
N SER A 105 -8.40 28.72 -2.48
CA SER A 105 -7.26 29.54 -2.88
C SER A 105 -7.19 30.82 -2.04
N ALA A 106 -7.25 30.68 -0.72
CA ALA A 106 -7.11 31.79 0.21
C ALA A 106 -5.69 32.38 0.14
N ASP A 107 -5.59 33.70 0.30
CA ASP A 107 -4.31 34.35 0.58
C ASP A 107 -3.75 33.80 1.89
N ILE A 108 -2.54 33.25 1.82
CA ILE A 108 -1.90 32.59 2.96
C ILE A 108 -1.56 33.65 4.01
N ALA A 109 -2.36 33.73 5.06
CA ALA A 109 -2.06 34.57 6.21
C ALA A 109 -1.34 33.74 7.27
N TYR A 110 -0.05 33.99 7.53
CA TYR A 110 0.64 33.39 8.68
C TYR A 110 0.27 34.13 9.97
N ARG A 111 -0.99 34.00 10.39
CA ARG A 111 -1.53 34.62 11.62
C ARG A 111 -2.27 33.61 12.48
N GLU A 112 -2.55 34.00 13.71
CA GLU A 112 -3.44 33.24 14.59
C GLU A 112 -4.87 33.18 14.05
N LEU A 113 -5.54 32.07 14.34
CA LEU A 113 -6.93 31.82 13.97
C LEU A 113 -7.88 32.52 14.94
N THR A 114 -8.89 33.18 14.40
CA THR A 114 -10.01 33.75 15.15
C THR A 114 -10.88 32.65 15.77
N GLU A 115 -11.62 32.95 16.83
CA GLU A 115 -12.53 31.98 17.47
C GLU A 115 -13.54 31.36 16.51
N ILE A 116 -14.01 32.12 15.51
CA ILE A 116 -14.96 31.63 14.51
C ILE A 116 -14.27 30.61 13.61
N GLU A 117 -13.07 30.91 13.11
CA GLU A 117 -12.26 30.00 12.30
C GLU A 117 -11.95 28.69 13.05
N GLN A 118 -11.61 28.80 14.33
CA GLN A 118 -11.39 27.64 15.21
C GLN A 118 -12.64 26.77 15.33
N LYS A 119 -13.82 27.37 15.54
CA LYS A 119 -15.09 26.62 15.62
C LYS A 119 -15.45 25.93 14.30
N VAL A 120 -15.24 26.61 13.16
CA VAL A 120 -15.50 26.06 11.83
C VAL A 120 -14.62 24.82 11.57
N LEU A 121 -13.35 24.89 11.97
CA LEU A 121 -12.40 23.77 11.86
C LEU A 121 -12.74 22.58 12.75
N GLY A 122 -13.51 22.76 13.82
CA GLY A 122 -13.97 21.66 14.68
C GLY A 122 -14.60 20.51 13.88
N THR A 123 -15.35 20.84 12.82
CA THR A 123 -15.96 19.83 11.93
C THR A 123 -14.93 18.99 11.17
N ILE A 124 -13.78 19.58 10.80
CA ILE A 124 -12.66 18.88 10.18
C ILE A 124 -11.94 18.02 11.20
N ILE A 125 -11.77 18.51 12.43
CA ILE A 125 -11.17 17.73 13.52
C ILE A 125 -12.03 16.50 13.84
N ASP A 126 -13.35 16.63 13.86
CA ASP A 126 -14.25 15.48 14.04
C ASP A 126 -14.06 14.42 12.96
N LYS A 127 -13.92 14.85 11.69
CA LYS A 127 -13.60 13.98 10.55
C LYS A 127 -12.25 13.27 10.73
N VAL A 128 -11.22 14.00 11.17
CA VAL A 128 -9.90 13.41 11.48
C VAL A 128 -10.00 12.38 12.60
N VAL A 129 -10.73 12.67 13.67
CA VAL A 129 -10.94 11.75 14.80
C VAL A 129 -11.64 10.47 14.34
N ILE A 130 -12.67 10.57 13.50
CA ILE A 130 -13.36 9.42 12.93
C ILE A 130 -12.42 8.59 12.05
N ALA A 131 -11.63 9.25 11.19
CA ALA A 131 -10.66 8.57 10.34
C ALA A 131 -9.58 7.86 11.17
N LEU A 132 -9.07 8.48 12.23
CA LEU A 132 -8.12 7.87 13.16
C LEU A 132 -8.74 6.65 13.85
N LYS A 133 -9.96 6.77 14.38
CA LYS A 133 -10.67 5.66 15.02
C LYS A 133 -10.84 4.47 14.08
N ASN A 134 -11.31 4.70 12.86
CA ASN A 134 -11.52 3.65 11.86
C ASN A 134 -10.18 3.01 11.44
N THR A 135 -9.13 3.82 11.37
CA THR A 135 -7.78 3.34 11.07
C THR A 135 -7.25 2.40 12.14
N TRP A 136 -7.41 2.76 13.42
CA TRP A 136 -6.90 1.97 14.53
C TRP A 136 -7.76 0.75 14.86
N GLN A 137 -9.05 0.74 14.47
CA GLN A 137 -10.02 -0.30 14.79
C GLN A 137 -9.55 -1.75 14.59
N PRO A 138 -8.85 -2.12 13.49
CA PRO A 138 -8.36 -3.50 13.30
C PRO A 138 -7.29 -3.92 14.32
N VAL A 139 -6.55 -2.96 14.86
CA VAL A 139 -5.44 -3.18 15.80
C VAL A 139 -5.94 -3.12 17.25
N ALA A 140 -6.64 -2.03 17.58
CA ALA A 140 -7.19 -1.77 18.90
C ALA A 140 -8.30 -0.71 18.81
N PRO A 141 -9.33 -0.78 19.68
CA PRO A 141 -10.41 0.20 19.69
C PRO A 141 -9.97 1.52 20.35
N ILE A 142 -9.01 2.23 19.76
CA ILE A 142 -8.48 3.50 20.27
C ILE A 142 -9.44 4.63 19.93
N VAL A 143 -9.82 5.40 20.96
CA VAL A 143 -10.63 6.60 20.83
C VAL A 143 -9.77 7.83 21.08
N PHE A 144 -9.73 8.73 20.11
CA PHE A 144 -9.07 10.02 20.18
C PHE A 144 -10.10 11.07 20.60
N LYS A 145 -9.98 11.61 21.82
CA LYS A 145 -10.90 12.62 22.33
C LYS A 145 -10.22 14.00 22.28
N PRO A 146 -10.77 15.00 21.56
CA PRO A 146 -10.22 16.36 21.56
C PRO A 146 -10.15 16.89 23.00
N LEU A 147 -8.97 17.36 23.41
CA LEU A 147 -8.72 17.93 24.74
C LEU A 147 -8.54 19.44 24.67
N ALA A 148 -7.69 19.89 23.74
CA ALA A 148 -7.36 21.30 23.58
C ALA A 148 -6.94 21.59 22.13
N GLN A 149 -7.17 22.82 21.71
CA GLN A 149 -6.68 23.36 20.45
C GLN A 149 -5.77 24.54 20.77
N GLU A 150 -4.52 24.47 20.29
CA GLU A 150 -3.45 25.40 20.65
C GLU A 150 -2.90 26.08 19.39
N THR A 151 -2.53 27.35 19.52
CA THR A 151 -1.84 28.11 18.48
C THR A 151 -0.35 28.27 18.76
N ASN A 152 0.03 28.27 20.04
CA ASN A 152 1.41 28.40 20.48
C ASN A 152 1.99 27.01 20.83
N PRO A 153 3.10 26.59 20.19
CA PRO A 153 3.68 25.27 20.42
C PRO A 153 4.16 25.05 21.86
N GLN A 154 4.39 26.10 22.65
CA GLN A 154 4.79 25.98 24.06
C GLN A 154 3.72 25.33 24.95
N PHE A 155 2.44 25.42 24.59
CA PHE A 155 1.34 24.76 25.30
C PHE A 155 1.10 23.32 24.83
N VAL A 156 1.67 22.95 23.68
CA VAL A 156 1.65 21.59 23.17
C VAL A 156 2.72 20.81 23.89
N ARG A 157 2.38 20.28 25.09
CA ARG A 157 3.25 19.40 25.86
C ARG A 157 2.51 18.14 26.29
N ILE A 158 2.70 17.07 25.52
CA ILE A 158 2.07 15.77 25.79
C ILE A 158 2.95 14.82 26.60
N VAL A 159 4.27 14.95 26.52
CA VAL A 159 5.26 14.11 27.23
C VAL A 159 6.47 14.92 27.67
N PRO A 160 7.31 14.41 28.59
CA PRO A 160 8.64 14.97 28.88
C PRO A 160 9.52 15.10 27.62
N PRO A 161 10.41 16.14 27.55
CA PRO A 161 11.20 16.42 26.34
C PRO A 161 12.08 15.28 25.82
N ASN A 162 12.56 14.42 26.73
CA ASN A 162 13.47 13.32 26.40
C ASN A 162 12.75 12.02 26.01
N GLU A 163 11.41 11.99 26.08
CA GLU A 163 10.66 10.81 25.67
C GLU A 163 10.55 10.70 24.14
N PHE A 164 10.49 9.47 23.65
CA PHE A 164 10.34 9.19 22.23
C PHE A 164 8.88 9.30 21.79
N VAL A 165 8.69 9.92 20.64
CA VAL A 165 7.41 9.99 19.92
C VAL A 165 7.57 9.44 18.52
N VAL A 166 6.50 8.84 18.00
CA VAL A 166 6.35 8.53 16.58
C VAL A 166 5.67 9.72 15.93
N VAL A 167 6.28 10.23 14.87
CA VAL A 167 5.76 11.32 14.04
C VAL A 167 5.43 10.76 12.66
N VAL A 168 4.18 10.92 12.27
CA VAL A 168 3.66 10.55 10.96
C VAL A 168 3.46 11.85 10.18
N ASP A 169 4.23 12.02 9.12
CA ASP A 169 4.14 13.16 8.22
C ASP A 169 3.28 12.77 7.00
N CYS A 170 2.14 13.44 6.82
CA CYS A 170 1.28 13.30 5.64
C CYS A 170 1.32 14.57 4.80
N ARG A 171 1.54 14.42 3.49
CA ARG A 171 1.40 15.54 2.55
C ARG A 171 -0.07 15.76 2.24
N VAL A 172 -0.51 17.02 2.26
CA VAL A 172 -1.89 17.42 2.00
C VAL A 172 -1.92 18.43 0.86
N GLY A 173 -2.80 18.21 -0.12
CA GLY A 173 -3.08 19.09 -1.23
C GLY A 173 -4.53 19.56 -1.24
N VAL A 174 -4.76 20.88 -1.24
CA VAL A 174 -6.11 21.50 -1.30
C VAL A 174 -6.06 22.74 -2.18
N GLY A 175 -6.90 22.83 -3.21
CA GLY A 175 -7.07 24.07 -3.98
C GLY A 175 -5.79 24.63 -4.62
N GLY A 176 -4.84 23.76 -4.97
CA GLY A 176 -3.52 24.13 -5.51
C GLY A 176 -2.44 24.42 -4.46
N GLN A 177 -2.80 24.47 -3.18
CA GLN A 177 -1.86 24.59 -2.06
C GLN A 177 -1.39 23.21 -1.61
N THR A 178 -0.14 23.14 -1.17
CA THR A 178 0.44 21.93 -0.56
C THR A 178 1.00 22.23 0.83
N GLY A 179 0.84 21.30 1.75
CA GLY A 179 1.32 21.44 3.12
C GLY A 179 1.38 20.08 3.81
N VAL A 180 1.53 20.10 5.13
CA VAL A 180 1.74 18.89 5.92
C VAL A 180 0.65 18.78 7.00
N LEU A 181 0.21 17.55 7.23
CA LEU A 181 -0.55 17.13 8.39
C LEU A 181 0.32 16.13 9.16
N LYS A 182 0.62 16.42 10.42
CA LYS A 182 1.39 15.51 11.28
C LYS A 182 0.52 14.90 12.36
N VAL A 183 0.67 13.59 12.56
CA VAL A 183 0.11 12.90 13.72
C VAL A 183 1.26 12.42 14.60
N VAL A 184 1.22 12.81 15.88
CA VAL A 184 2.28 12.50 16.84
C VAL A 184 1.73 11.72 18.01
N VAL A 185 2.33 10.57 18.26
CA VAL A 185 1.91 9.66 19.32
C VAL A 185 3.13 9.23 20.14
N PRO A 186 3.10 9.30 21.48
CA PRO A 186 4.15 8.78 22.33
C PRO A 186 4.40 7.30 22.12
N VAL A 187 5.67 6.89 22.10
CA VAL A 187 6.04 5.47 21.97
C VAL A 187 5.48 4.67 23.14
N LEU A 188 5.51 5.20 24.36
CA LEU A 188 4.97 4.56 25.55
C LEU A 188 3.47 4.22 25.41
N SER A 189 2.69 5.12 24.82
CA SER A 189 1.26 4.87 24.56
C SER A 189 1.03 3.76 23.53
N LEU A 190 1.99 3.54 22.64
CA LEU A 190 1.90 2.51 21.60
C LEU A 190 2.32 1.12 22.08
N GLU A 191 3.17 0.99 23.11
CA GLU A 191 3.70 -0.29 23.60
C GLU A 191 2.64 -1.41 23.74
N PRO A 192 1.43 -1.16 24.28
CA PRO A 192 0.39 -2.19 24.41
C PRO A 192 -0.15 -2.72 23.08
N VAL A 193 -0.02 -1.94 22.00
CA VAL A 193 -0.60 -2.22 20.68
C VAL A 193 0.45 -2.59 19.62
N LEU A 194 1.75 -2.34 19.86
CA LEU A 194 2.83 -2.68 18.93
C LEU A 194 2.84 -4.17 18.53
N ASN A 195 2.57 -5.07 19.47
CA ASN A 195 2.54 -6.52 19.18
C ASN A 195 1.38 -6.91 18.25
N LYS A 196 0.24 -6.22 18.32
CA LYS A 196 -0.92 -6.48 17.46
C LYS A 196 -0.73 -5.97 16.04
N LEU A 197 -0.03 -4.84 15.88
CA LEU A 197 0.36 -4.30 14.57
C LEU A 197 1.14 -5.34 13.74
N ASN A 198 2.06 -6.07 14.37
CA ASN A 198 2.86 -7.11 13.71
C ASN A 198 2.00 -8.29 13.19
N ILE A 199 0.89 -8.61 13.86
CA ILE A 199 -0.02 -9.71 13.48
C ILE A 199 -0.89 -9.27 12.30
N GLU A 200 -1.47 -8.07 12.36
CA GLU A 200 -2.29 -7.50 11.29
C GLU A 200 -1.50 -7.33 9.99
N GLN A 201 -0.23 -6.90 10.07
CA GLN A 201 0.66 -6.85 8.90
C GLN A 201 0.83 -8.23 8.23
N LYS A 202 1.02 -9.29 9.01
CA LYS A 202 1.17 -10.66 8.48
C LYS A 202 -0.12 -11.11 7.79
N ASN A 203 -1.28 -10.81 8.36
CA ASN A 203 -2.57 -11.11 7.78
C ASN A 203 -2.80 -10.35 6.46
N HIS A 204 -2.46 -9.06 6.44
CA HIS A 204 -2.59 -8.22 5.24
C HIS A 204 -1.66 -8.71 4.11
N LYS A 205 -0.42 -9.11 4.45
CA LYS A 205 0.52 -9.68 3.48
C LYS A 205 0.02 -11.00 2.88
N GLN A 206 -0.48 -11.92 3.73
CA GLN A 206 -1.08 -13.17 3.27
C GLN A 206 -2.31 -12.95 2.37
N GLN A 207 -3.11 -11.91 2.62
CA GLN A 207 -4.29 -11.61 1.82
C GLN A 207 -3.92 -11.03 0.45
N ILE A 208 -2.90 -10.17 0.37
CA ILE A 208 -2.35 -9.67 -0.90
C ILE A 208 -1.81 -10.84 -1.73
N ASP A 209 -1.02 -11.74 -1.14
CA ASP A 209 -0.44 -12.89 -1.84
C ASP A 209 -1.52 -13.79 -2.44
N LYS A 210 -2.62 -14.05 -1.71
CA LYS A 210 -3.76 -14.84 -2.23
C LYS A 210 -4.45 -14.17 -3.42
N LYS A 211 -4.68 -12.85 -3.36
CA LYS A 211 -5.32 -12.11 -4.47
C LYS A 211 -4.42 -12.10 -5.71
N ALA A 212 -3.12 -11.84 -5.52
CA ALA A 212 -2.13 -11.85 -6.59
C ALA A 212 -2.02 -13.24 -7.26
N MET A 213 -2.01 -14.32 -6.47
CA MET A 213 -2.03 -15.69 -6.99
C MET A 213 -3.28 -16.00 -7.82
N ILE A 214 -4.46 -15.59 -7.37
CA ILE A 214 -5.72 -15.81 -8.11
C ILE A 214 -5.71 -15.04 -9.42
N GLU A 215 -5.26 -13.78 -9.40
CA GLU A 215 -5.22 -12.95 -10.60
C GLU A 215 -4.17 -13.47 -11.61
N MET A 216 -3.02 -13.93 -11.12
CA MET A 216 -2.00 -14.57 -11.93
C MET A 216 -2.50 -15.89 -12.54
N GLY A 217 -3.23 -16.71 -11.77
CA GLY A 217 -3.88 -17.92 -12.27
C GLY A 217 -4.88 -17.64 -13.39
N LYS A 218 -5.71 -16.59 -13.25
CA LYS A 218 -6.64 -16.15 -14.31
C LYS A 218 -5.90 -15.71 -15.57
N LYS A 219 -4.82 -14.94 -15.42
CA LYS A 219 -3.98 -14.50 -16.56
C LYS A 219 -3.32 -15.70 -17.26
N LEU A 220 -2.81 -16.69 -16.52
CA LEU A 220 -2.22 -17.89 -17.09
C LEU A 220 -3.23 -18.73 -17.91
N GLN A 221 -4.50 -18.79 -17.49
CA GLN A 221 -5.54 -19.50 -18.24
C GLN A 221 -5.87 -18.88 -19.60
N THR A 222 -5.62 -17.58 -19.77
CA THR A 222 -5.87 -16.87 -21.04
C THR A 222 -4.74 -16.97 -22.06
N ILE A 223 -3.58 -17.53 -21.68
CA ILE A 223 -2.43 -17.63 -22.58
C ILE A 223 -2.64 -18.78 -23.56
N ILE A 224 -2.81 -18.44 -24.84
CA ILE A 224 -2.84 -19.42 -25.92
C ILE A 224 -1.40 -19.85 -26.22
N VAL A 225 -1.12 -21.14 -26.10
CA VAL A 225 0.20 -21.71 -26.41
C VAL A 225 0.07 -22.69 -27.59
N PRO A 226 0.86 -22.52 -28.67
CA PRO A 226 0.82 -23.44 -29.79
C PRO A 226 1.34 -24.81 -29.35
N LEU A 227 0.54 -25.84 -29.63
CA LEU A 227 0.86 -27.24 -29.41
C LEU A 227 1.13 -27.90 -30.76
N ASN A 228 2.27 -28.56 -30.89
CA ASN A 228 2.65 -29.26 -32.10
C ASN A 228 2.72 -30.76 -31.81
N ALA A 229 1.83 -31.54 -32.44
CA ALA A 229 1.90 -32.99 -32.41
C ALA A 229 2.60 -33.49 -33.68
N PHE A 230 3.63 -34.32 -33.52
CA PHE A 230 4.40 -34.84 -34.65
C PHE A 230 4.85 -36.28 -34.43
N PHE A 231 4.98 -37.00 -35.54
CA PHE A 231 5.59 -38.32 -35.55
C PHE A 231 7.09 -38.22 -35.32
N SER A 232 7.66 -39.20 -34.61
CA SER A 232 9.10 -39.37 -34.50
C SER A 232 9.77 -39.35 -35.87
N SER A 233 10.95 -38.73 -35.93
CA SER A 233 11.74 -38.58 -37.14
C SER A 233 12.17 -39.94 -37.70
N ALA A 234 11.99 -40.15 -39.00
CA ALA A 234 12.70 -41.21 -39.73
C ALA A 234 14.13 -40.74 -40.04
N LYS A 235 15.08 -41.67 -40.02
CA LYS A 235 16.44 -41.42 -40.50
C LYS A 235 16.52 -41.87 -41.96
N ILE A 236 16.88 -40.95 -42.84
CA ILE A 236 17.05 -41.20 -44.29
C ILE A 236 18.47 -40.73 -44.66
N THR A 237 19.17 -41.46 -45.51
CA THR A 237 20.50 -41.06 -45.98
C THR A 237 20.40 -39.99 -47.08
N LEU A 238 21.44 -39.18 -47.26
CA LEU A 238 21.45 -38.14 -48.30
C LEU A 238 21.24 -38.74 -49.70
N GLN A 239 21.83 -39.91 -49.97
CA GLN A 239 21.67 -40.61 -51.24
C GLN A 239 20.20 -40.99 -51.49
N GLN A 240 19.50 -41.51 -50.49
CA GLN A 240 18.08 -41.85 -50.60
C GLN A 240 17.22 -40.62 -50.91
N ILE A 241 17.55 -39.45 -50.37
CA ILE A 241 16.85 -38.19 -50.67
C ILE A 241 17.06 -37.78 -52.14
N LEU A 242 18.28 -37.94 -52.67
CA LEU A 242 18.60 -37.58 -54.05
C LEU A 242 17.96 -38.50 -55.08
N GLU A 243 17.72 -39.77 -54.70
CA GLU A 243 17.14 -40.79 -55.57
C GLU A 243 15.60 -40.88 -55.47
N MET A 244 14.98 -40.13 -54.56
CA MET A 244 13.52 -40.15 -54.33
C MET A 244 12.73 -39.68 -55.55
N LYS A 245 11.68 -40.43 -55.88
CA LYS A 245 10.72 -40.12 -56.95
C LYS A 245 9.30 -40.04 -56.40
N GLU A 246 8.42 -39.41 -57.18
CA GLU A 246 6.99 -39.42 -56.87
C GLU A 246 6.48 -40.87 -56.79
N GLY A 247 5.85 -41.21 -55.66
CA GLY A 247 5.36 -42.56 -55.37
C GLY A 247 6.19 -43.33 -54.33
N ASP A 248 7.37 -42.83 -53.93
CA ASP A 248 8.20 -43.49 -52.92
C ASP A 248 7.60 -43.40 -51.51
N ILE A 249 7.69 -44.50 -50.76
CA ILE A 249 7.11 -44.64 -49.41
C ILE A 249 8.20 -44.50 -48.34
N ILE A 250 8.10 -43.45 -47.53
CA ILE A 250 8.95 -43.28 -46.34
C ILE A 250 8.35 -44.04 -45.16
N LYS A 251 9.01 -45.12 -44.75
CA LYS A 251 8.59 -45.89 -43.57
C LYS A 251 9.06 -45.19 -42.28
N LEU A 252 8.09 -44.74 -41.47
CA LEU A 252 8.37 -44.21 -40.13
C LEU A 252 8.70 -45.36 -39.15
N PRO A 253 9.62 -45.16 -38.20
CA PRO A 253 10.02 -46.17 -37.22
C PRO A 253 8.99 -46.34 -36.08
N MET A 254 7.69 -46.29 -36.39
CA MET A 254 6.61 -46.41 -35.41
C MET A 254 5.41 -47.14 -36.01
N GLY A 255 4.74 -47.97 -35.20
CA GLY A 255 3.48 -48.62 -35.57
C GLY A 255 2.28 -47.69 -35.38
N MET A 256 1.14 -48.02 -36.00
CA MET A 256 -0.10 -47.21 -35.92
C MET A 256 -0.62 -46.97 -34.49
N ASN A 257 -0.25 -47.80 -33.53
CA ASN A 257 -0.69 -47.68 -32.13
C ASN A 257 0.31 -46.95 -31.22
N ASN A 258 1.46 -46.51 -31.74
CA ASN A 258 2.44 -45.82 -30.91
C ASN A 258 1.99 -44.37 -30.65
N PRO A 259 2.19 -43.85 -29.42
CA PRO A 259 1.89 -42.45 -29.13
C PRO A 259 2.82 -41.52 -29.90
N VAL A 260 2.28 -40.38 -30.35
CA VAL A 260 3.02 -39.29 -30.96
C VAL A 260 3.51 -38.29 -29.91
N ASN A 261 4.58 -37.57 -30.24
CA ASN A 261 5.13 -36.54 -29.37
C ASN A 261 4.30 -35.27 -29.51
N VAL A 262 3.91 -34.68 -28.39
CA VAL A 262 3.28 -33.37 -28.34
C VAL A 262 4.24 -32.40 -27.68
N ALA A 263 4.69 -31.41 -28.46
CA ALA A 263 5.60 -30.39 -28.00
C ALA A 263 4.91 -29.05 -27.77
N VAL A 264 5.34 -28.39 -26.70
CA VAL A 264 5.03 -27.00 -26.38
C VAL A 264 6.28 -26.19 -26.71
N LYS A 265 6.20 -25.29 -27.70
CA LYS A 265 7.35 -24.51 -28.19
C LYS A 265 8.62 -25.36 -28.43
N GLY A 266 8.47 -26.51 -29.08
CA GLY A 266 9.59 -27.40 -29.45
C GLY A 266 10.11 -28.31 -28.32
N LYS A 267 9.62 -28.19 -27.08
CA LYS A 267 9.93 -29.14 -26.00
C LYS A 267 8.81 -30.16 -25.85
N ILE A 268 9.15 -31.45 -25.93
CA ILE A 268 8.18 -32.53 -25.72
C ILE A 268 7.69 -32.49 -24.28
N LYS A 269 6.38 -32.39 -24.11
CA LYS A 269 5.71 -32.31 -22.80
C LYS A 269 4.64 -33.37 -22.60
N PHE A 270 4.09 -33.90 -23.68
CA PHE A 270 3.05 -34.92 -23.61
C PHE A 270 3.25 -35.99 -24.67
N TYR A 271 2.69 -37.16 -24.39
CA TYR A 271 2.44 -38.21 -25.38
C TYR A 271 0.96 -38.21 -25.74
N GLY A 272 0.67 -38.33 -27.02
CA GLY A 272 -0.68 -38.24 -27.55
C GLY A 272 -1.03 -39.39 -28.48
N ARG A 273 -2.30 -39.77 -28.56
CA ARG A 273 -2.81 -40.70 -29.57
C ARG A 273 -3.56 -39.93 -30.64
N ILE A 274 -3.22 -40.14 -31.90
CA ILE A 274 -3.92 -39.51 -33.02
C ILE A 274 -5.29 -40.17 -33.17
N GLY A 275 -6.30 -39.35 -33.41
CA GLY A 275 -7.65 -39.77 -33.72
C GLY A 275 -8.39 -38.74 -34.56
N VAL A 276 -9.69 -38.94 -34.71
CA VAL A 276 -10.59 -38.00 -35.37
C VAL A 276 -11.70 -37.64 -34.40
N LYS A 277 -11.98 -36.35 -34.24
CA LYS A 277 -13.10 -35.83 -33.46
C LYS A 277 -13.83 -34.80 -34.31
N ASP A 278 -15.15 -34.93 -34.43
CA ASP A 278 -16.01 -34.02 -35.19
C ASP A 278 -15.46 -33.75 -36.61
N ASN A 279 -15.08 -34.83 -37.31
CA ASN A 279 -14.50 -34.82 -38.65
C ASN A 279 -13.15 -34.08 -38.80
N SER A 280 -12.51 -33.71 -37.69
CA SER A 280 -11.20 -33.05 -37.63
C SER A 280 -10.13 -33.97 -37.03
N ARG A 281 -8.88 -33.84 -37.50
CA ARG A 281 -7.74 -34.55 -36.90
C ARG A 281 -7.54 -34.04 -35.48
N ALA A 282 -7.52 -34.96 -34.52
CA ALA A 282 -7.38 -34.65 -33.11
C ALA A 282 -6.26 -35.49 -32.48
N VAL A 283 -5.74 -35.01 -31.36
CA VAL A 283 -4.75 -35.76 -30.56
C VAL A 283 -5.27 -35.81 -29.12
N GLN A 284 -5.46 -37.03 -28.61
CA GLN A 284 -5.81 -37.27 -27.22
C GLN A 284 -4.53 -37.38 -26.40
N ILE A 285 -4.38 -36.56 -25.36
CA ILE A 285 -3.25 -36.68 -24.42
C ILE A 285 -3.43 -37.96 -23.60
N VAL A 286 -2.43 -38.84 -23.63
CA VAL A 286 -2.41 -40.10 -22.89
C VAL A 286 -1.47 -40.05 -21.69
N GLU A 287 -0.38 -39.27 -21.77
CA GLU A 287 0.59 -39.18 -20.68
C GLU A 287 1.29 -37.80 -20.66
N CYS A 288 1.55 -37.30 -19.45
CA CYS A 288 2.32 -36.08 -19.20
C CYS A 288 3.77 -36.44 -18.85
N ARG A 289 4.73 -35.72 -19.43
CA ARG A 289 6.17 -35.94 -19.22
C ARG A 289 6.81 -34.82 -18.41
#